data_AF-A0AAN6Q5M6-F1
#
_entry.id   AF-A0AAN6Q5M6-F1
#
_cell.length_a   1.000
_cell.length_b   1.000
_cell.length_c   1.000
_cell.angle_alpha   90.00
_cell.angle_beta   90.00
_cell.angle_gamma   90.00
#
_symmetry.space_group_name_H-M   'P 1'
#
loop_
_entity.id
_entity.type
_entity.pdbx_description
1 polymer ?
#
loop_
_entity_poly.entity_id
_entity_poly.type
_entity_poly.pdbx_seq_one_letter_code
_entity_poly.pdbx_strand_id
1 'polypeptide(L)'
;MADDLYAAADERAREARRAGLQAKKDEQPANTARSYLAKQREWKKWCYTPRPGPDGSLYTWPDGELVTPDKLAAWLNEDIL
;
A
#
# COMPACT_ATOMS: atom_id res chain seq x y z
N MET A 1 15.94 42.01 25.30
CA MET A 1 17.02 41.68 24.33
C MET A 1 17.59 40.27 24.50
N ALA A 2 17.71 39.71 25.72
CA ALA A 2 18.13 38.31 25.90
C ALA A 2 16.94 37.32 25.82
N ASP A 3 15.78 37.67 26.40
CA ASP A 3 14.55 36.87 26.34
C ASP A 3 14.02 36.65 24.92
N ASP A 4 14.06 37.69 24.06
CA ASP A 4 13.60 37.58 22.66
C ASP A 4 14.46 36.62 21.82
N LEU A 5 15.76 36.57 22.11
CA LEU A 5 16.68 35.65 21.45
C LEU A 5 16.44 34.20 21.91
N TYR A 6 16.08 34.01 23.17
CA TYR A 6 15.79 32.69 23.73
C TYR A 6 14.46 32.14 23.18
N ALA A 7 13.44 32.99 23.10
CA ALA A 7 12.14 32.66 22.49
C ALA A 7 12.27 32.32 20.99
N ALA A 8 13.08 33.09 20.26
CA ALA A 8 13.34 32.83 18.84
C ALA A 8 14.09 31.51 18.60
N ALA A 9 15.03 31.15 19.48
CA ALA A 9 15.76 29.88 19.40
C ALA A 9 14.86 28.66 19.69
N ASP A 10 13.96 28.79 20.67
CA ASP A 10 13.01 27.75 21.06
C ASP A 10 11.95 27.49 19.97
N GLU A 11 11.41 28.55 19.35
CA GLU A 11 10.52 28.41 18.19
C GLU A 11 11.22 27.75 16.99
N ARG A 12 12.45 28.15 16.69
CA ARG A 12 13.24 27.53 15.61
C ARG A 12 13.49 26.04 15.88
N ALA A 13 13.67 25.64 17.13
CA ALA A 13 13.81 24.24 17.52
C ALA A 13 12.50 23.46 17.35
N ARG A 14 11.34 24.07 17.64
CA ARG A 14 10.02 23.46 17.38
C ARG A 14 9.74 23.32 15.90
N GLU A 15 10.05 24.33 15.11
CA GLU A 15 9.89 24.31 13.65
C GLU A 15 10.78 23.24 13.01
N ALA A 16 12.05 23.12 13.44
CA ALA A 16 12.95 22.06 12.97
C ALA A 16 12.41 20.66 13.30
N ARG A 17 11.82 20.47 14.48
CA ARG A 17 11.17 19.21 14.87
C ARG A 17 9.93 18.91 14.02
N ARG A 18 9.09 19.91 13.76
CA ARG A 18 7.91 19.77 12.88
C ARG A 18 8.33 19.44 11.44
N ALA A 19 9.32 20.15 10.91
CA ALA A 19 9.87 19.90 9.58
C ALA A 19 10.47 18.49 9.48
N GLY A 20 11.20 18.03 10.51
CA GLY A 20 11.74 16.68 10.55
C GLY A 20 10.66 15.59 10.64
N LEU A 21 9.58 15.82 11.37
CA LEU A 21 8.44 14.90 11.44
C LEU A 21 7.64 14.86 10.12
N GLN A 22 7.46 16.02 9.49
CA GLN A 22 6.80 16.12 8.19
C GLN A 22 7.64 15.44 7.10
N ALA A 23 8.96 15.65 7.08
CA ALA A 23 9.87 14.94 6.18
C ALA A 23 9.79 13.42 6.33
N LYS A 24 9.64 12.89 7.55
CA LYS A 24 9.45 11.45 7.79
C LYS A 24 8.07 10.93 7.36
N LYS A 25 7.05 11.78 7.35
CA LYS A 25 5.71 11.45 6.85
C LYS A 25 5.67 11.47 5.32
N ASP A 26 6.40 12.41 4.71
CA ASP A 26 6.56 12.54 3.26
C ASP A 26 7.56 11.54 2.69
N GLU A 27 8.43 10.97 3.55
CA GLU A 27 9.22 9.80 3.25
C GLU A 27 8.29 8.60 3.06
N GLN A 28 7.87 8.42 1.81
CA GLN A 28 7.10 7.26 1.38
C GLN A 28 7.89 6.00 1.80
N PRO A 29 7.32 5.11 2.65
CA PRO A 29 8.05 3.95 3.09
C PRO A 29 8.45 3.15 1.85
N ALA A 30 9.74 2.87 1.69
CA ALA A 30 10.30 2.22 0.51
C ALA A 30 9.61 0.89 0.14
N ASN A 31 8.85 0.34 1.09
CA ASN A 31 8.07 -0.87 0.96
C ASN A 31 6.80 -0.70 0.09
N THR A 32 6.07 0.43 0.05
CA THR A 32 4.71 0.43 -0.53
C THR A 32 4.64 0.49 -2.06
N ALA A 33 5.39 1.31 -2.78
CA ALA A 33 5.20 1.41 -4.22
C ALA A 33 5.68 0.17 -5.00
N ARG A 34 6.85 -0.40 -4.64
CA ARG A 34 7.41 -1.59 -5.31
C ARG A 34 6.71 -2.88 -4.92
N SER A 35 6.28 -3.04 -3.66
CA SER A 35 5.56 -4.24 -3.24
C SER A 35 4.16 -4.31 -3.85
N TYR A 36 3.46 -3.17 -3.96
CA TYR A 36 2.14 -3.13 -4.59
C TYR A 36 2.21 -3.45 -6.08
N LEU A 37 3.20 -2.95 -6.81
CA LEU A 37 3.36 -3.31 -8.23
C LEU A 37 3.63 -4.80 -8.43
N ALA A 38 4.43 -5.42 -7.55
CA ALA A 38 4.68 -6.86 -7.59
C ALA A 38 3.39 -7.65 -7.28
N LYS A 39 2.70 -7.30 -6.19
CA LYS A 39 1.44 -7.94 -5.80
C LYS A 39 0.31 -7.72 -6.82
N GLN A 40 0.25 -6.57 -7.49
CA GLN A 40 -0.68 -6.33 -8.59
C GLN A 40 -0.37 -7.20 -9.81
N ARG A 41 0.90 -7.47 -10.12
CA ARG A 41 1.28 -8.40 -11.20
C ARG A 41 0.90 -9.84 -10.85
N GLU A 42 1.16 -10.26 -9.62
CA GLU A 42 0.73 -11.57 -9.10
C GLU A 42 -0.80 -11.72 -9.17
N TRP A 43 -1.53 -10.72 -8.68
CA TRP A 43 -2.99 -10.64 -8.77
C TRP A 43 -3.50 -10.77 -10.21
N LYS A 44 -2.99 -9.95 -11.13
CA LYS A 44 -3.40 -10.01 -12.54
C LYS A 44 -3.15 -11.39 -13.14
N LYS A 45 -1.97 -11.96 -12.89
CA LYS A 45 -1.64 -13.31 -13.36
C LYS A 45 -2.60 -14.36 -12.77
N TRP A 46 -2.91 -14.25 -11.48
CA TRP A 46 -3.85 -15.14 -10.80
C TRP A 46 -5.27 -15.05 -11.39
N CYS A 47 -5.75 -13.83 -11.68
CA CYS A 47 -7.03 -13.56 -12.31
C CYS A 47 -7.18 -14.21 -13.69
N TYR A 48 -6.13 -14.16 -14.51
CA TYR A 48 -6.13 -14.77 -15.85
C TYR A 48 -5.83 -16.27 -15.86
N THR A 49 -5.46 -16.87 -14.73
CA THR A 49 -5.20 -18.30 -14.65
C THR A 49 -6.53 -19.07 -14.71
N PRO A 50 -6.73 -19.99 -15.68
CA PRO A 50 -7.95 -20.79 -15.78
C PRO A 50 -8.10 -21.72 -14.59
N ARG A 51 -9.31 -21.76 -13.99
CA ARG A 51 -9.63 -22.62 -12.85
C ARG A 51 -10.86 -23.47 -13.16
N PRO A 52 -10.93 -24.70 -12.61
CA PRO A 52 -12.09 -25.56 -12.79
C PRO A 52 -13.27 -25.05 -11.97
N GLY A 53 -14.38 -24.82 -12.66
CA GLY A 53 -15.68 -24.46 -12.10
C GLY A 53 -16.38 -25.65 -11.46
N PRO A 54 -17.42 -25.41 -10.65
CA PRO A 54 -18.24 -26.47 -10.06
C PRO A 54 -18.95 -27.34 -11.10
N ASP A 55 -19.09 -26.84 -12.33
CA ASP A 55 -19.64 -27.52 -13.51
C ASP A 55 -18.58 -28.22 -14.38
N GLY A 56 -17.30 -28.19 -13.97
CA GLY A 56 -16.17 -28.70 -14.74
C GLY A 56 -15.75 -27.80 -15.91
N SER A 57 -16.39 -26.65 -16.10
CA SER A 57 -15.96 -25.65 -17.08
C SER A 57 -14.70 -24.93 -16.59
N LEU A 58 -13.84 -24.51 -17.52
CA LEU A 58 -12.73 -23.62 -17.16
C LEU A 58 -13.23 -22.18 -17.15
N TYR A 59 -13.16 -21.54 -15.99
CA TYR A 59 -13.46 -20.13 -15.85
C TYR A 59 -12.21 -19.35 -15.44
N THR A 60 -12.14 -18.11 -15.88
CA THR A 60 -11.15 -17.14 -15.41
C THR A 60 -11.86 -16.11 -14.56
N TRP A 61 -11.09 -15.36 -13.76
CA TRP A 61 -11.58 -14.19 -13.05
C TRP A 61 -11.11 -12.94 -13.79
N PRO A 62 -11.64 -12.63 -14.99
CA PRO A 62 -11.23 -11.44 -15.71
C PRO A 62 -11.50 -10.21 -14.83
N ASP A 63 -10.59 -9.25 -14.91
CA ASP A 63 -10.77 -7.93 -14.31
C ASP A 63 -12.09 -7.35 -14.85
N GLY A 64 -13.07 -7.19 -13.97
CA GLY A 64 -14.11 -6.18 -14.12
C GLY A 64 -13.68 -4.93 -13.36
N GLU A 65 -14.39 -3.82 -13.48
CA GLU A 65 -14.05 -2.52 -12.87
C GLU A 65 -13.73 -2.57 -11.36
N LEU A 66 -14.11 -3.62 -10.63
CA LEU A 66 -13.86 -3.75 -9.19
C LEU A 66 -13.35 -5.13 -8.75
N VAL A 67 -12.42 -5.08 -7.80
CA VAL A 67 -12.03 -6.19 -6.92
C VAL A 67 -13.24 -6.52 -6.03
N THR A 68 -13.87 -7.69 -6.24
CA THR A 68 -14.94 -8.14 -5.35
C THR A 68 -14.34 -8.82 -4.10
N PRO A 69 -15.02 -8.73 -2.94
CA PRO A 69 -14.56 -9.38 -1.71
C PRO A 69 -14.30 -10.88 -1.88
N ASP A 70 -15.16 -11.57 -2.62
CA ASP A 70 -15.02 -13.01 -2.88
C ASP A 70 -13.78 -13.36 -3.70
N LYS A 71 -13.41 -12.53 -4.69
CA LYS A 71 -12.17 -12.71 -5.47
C LYS A 71 -10.95 -12.52 -4.60
N LEU A 72 -10.98 -11.49 -3.74
CA LEU A 72 -9.88 -11.21 -2.83
C LEU A 72 -9.71 -12.32 -1.79
N ALA A 73 -10.81 -12.81 -1.22
CA ALA A 73 -10.81 -13.92 -0.29
C ALA A 73 -10.26 -15.21 -0.94
N ALA A 74 -10.66 -15.52 -2.18
CA ALA A 74 -10.15 -16.67 -2.92
C ALA A 74 -8.63 -16.56 -3.17
N TRP A 75 -8.14 -15.39 -3.59
CA TRP A 75 -6.71 -15.17 -3.80
C TRP A 75 -5.89 -15.29 -2.50
N LEU A 76 -6.37 -14.72 -1.40
CA LEU A 76 -5.68 -14.77 -0.11
C LEU A 76 -5.70 -16.17 0.50
N ASN A 77 -6.77 -16.94 0.33
CA ASN A 77 -6.85 -18.31 0.83
C ASN A 77 -5.89 -19.27 0.10
N GLU A 78 -5.57 -19.00 -1.16
CA GLU A 78 -4.56 -19.78 -1.91
C GLU A 78 -3.11 -19.43 -1.53
N ASP A 79 -2.84 -18.22 -1.03
CA ASP A 79 -1.51 -17.74 -0.61
C ASP A 79 -1.14 -18.20 0.83
N ILE A 80 -2.08 -18.82 1.56
CA ILE A 80 -1.93 -19.27 2.97
C ILE A 80 -1.57 -20.78 3.09
N LEU A 81 -1.47 -21.52 1.99
CA LEU A 81 -1.17 -22.97 1.95
C LEU A 81 0.31 -23.29 1.68
#